data_AF-A0A916RLD2-F1
#
_entry.id   AF-A0A916RLD2-F1
#
_cell.length_a   1.000
_cell.length_b   1.000
_cell.length_c   1.000
_cell.angle_alpha   90.00
_cell.angle_beta   90.00
_cell.angle_gamma   90.00
#
_symmetry.space_group_name_H-M   'P 1'
#
loop_
_entity.id
_entity.type
_entity.pdbx_description
1 polymer ?
#
loop_
_entity_poly.entity_id
_entity_poly.type
_entity_poly.pdbx_seq_one_letter_code
_entity_poly.pdbx_strand_id
1 'polypeptide(L)'
;MTLSANLGFPCIGALRELKFALESHWKGATSKSKLAATGAQLRVRHWQLQQEAGIDMVPSNDYTLYDHVLDAALALGAIPERFADLRGGDPLDLYFACALGIETRLSC
;
A
#
# COMPACT_ATOMS: atom_id res chain seq x y z
N MET A 1 30.05 -17.72 -4.67
CA MET A 1 28.60 -17.98 -4.71
C MET A 1 27.93 -16.75 -5.30
N THR A 2 27.01 -16.91 -6.23
CA THR A 2 26.26 -15.79 -6.84
C THR A 2 24.91 -15.70 -6.13
N LEU A 3 24.53 -14.52 -5.69
CA LEU A 3 23.22 -14.26 -5.06
C LEU A 3 22.26 -13.62 -6.06
N SER A 4 21.01 -14.03 -6.01
CA SER A 4 19.91 -13.50 -6.80
C SER A 4 19.01 -12.58 -5.96
N ALA A 5 18.60 -11.47 -6.56
CA ALA A 5 17.75 -10.46 -5.94
C ALA A 5 16.86 -9.80 -7.00
N ASN A 6 15.77 -9.17 -6.57
CA ASN A 6 15.01 -8.23 -7.38
C ASN A 6 14.73 -6.94 -6.59
N LEU A 7 14.23 -5.92 -7.26
CA LEU A 7 14.03 -4.58 -6.68
C LEU A 7 12.65 -4.39 -6.04
N GLY A 8 11.72 -5.31 -6.27
CA GLY A 8 10.32 -5.18 -5.87
C GLY A 8 9.43 -6.18 -6.61
N PHE A 9 8.18 -6.29 -6.16
CA PHE A 9 7.20 -7.24 -6.67
C PHE A 9 5.83 -6.57 -6.89
N PRO A 10 5.06 -6.95 -7.93
CA PRO A 10 3.73 -6.39 -8.15
C PRO A 10 2.79 -6.58 -6.95
N CYS A 11 2.30 -5.49 -6.36
CA CYS A 11 1.44 -5.53 -5.16
C CYS A 11 0.00 -5.97 -5.44
N ILE A 12 -0.44 -5.94 -6.71
CA ILE A 12 -1.86 -6.00 -7.09
C ILE A 12 -2.50 -7.39 -6.90
N GLY A 13 -1.70 -8.46 -6.90
CA GLY A 13 -2.14 -9.86 -6.90
C GLY A 13 -2.47 -10.40 -8.30
N ALA A 14 -2.40 -11.72 -8.46
CA ALA A 14 -2.53 -12.39 -9.77
C ALA A 14 -3.87 -12.14 -10.47
N LEU A 15 -4.93 -11.87 -9.71
CA LEU A 15 -6.29 -11.59 -10.18
C LEU A 15 -6.76 -10.18 -9.80
N ARG A 16 -5.82 -9.27 -9.52
CA ARG A 16 -6.07 -7.91 -9.05
C ARG A 16 -6.83 -7.84 -7.73
N GLU A 17 -6.57 -8.78 -6.83
CA GLU A 17 -7.22 -8.87 -5.52
C GLU A 17 -7.12 -7.56 -4.72
N LEU A 18 -5.97 -6.88 -4.76
CA LEU A 18 -5.79 -5.60 -4.06
C LEU A 18 -6.64 -4.49 -4.66
N LYS A 19 -6.77 -4.44 -6.00
CA LYS A 19 -7.62 -3.45 -6.69
C LYS A 19 -9.06 -3.55 -6.19
N PHE A 20 -9.63 -4.75 -6.19
CA PHE A 20 -11.02 -4.94 -5.79
C PHE A 20 -11.22 -4.71 -4.29
N ALA A 21 -10.23 -5.03 -3.45
CA ALA A 21 -10.27 -4.72 -2.03
C ALA A 21 -10.27 -3.20 -1.78
N LEU A 22 -9.44 -2.44 -2.49
CA LEU A 22 -9.40 -0.96 -2.43
C LEU A 22 -10.72 -0.35 -2.90
N GLU A 23 -11.23 -0.75 -4.07
CA GLU A 23 -12.50 -0.24 -4.60
C GLU A 23 -13.68 -0.54 -3.67
N SER A 24 -13.71 -1.72 -3.06
CA SER A 24 -14.73 -2.09 -2.08
C SER A 24 -14.62 -1.25 -0.81
N HIS A 25 -13.40 -0.98 -0.35
CA HIS A 25 -13.14 -0.15 0.81
C HIS A 25 -13.58 1.31 0.57
N TRP A 26 -13.20 1.90 -0.57
CA TRP A 26 -13.58 3.27 -0.93
C TRP A 26 -15.08 3.47 -1.11
N LYS A 27 -15.81 2.42 -1.51
CA LYS A 27 -17.28 2.41 -1.55
C LYS A 27 -17.94 2.21 -0.17
N GLY A 28 -17.15 2.03 0.89
CA GLY A 28 -17.63 1.75 2.24
C GLY A 28 -18.19 0.33 2.43
N ALA A 29 -17.97 -0.58 1.49
CA ALA A 29 -18.51 -1.94 1.54
C ALA A 29 -17.66 -2.90 2.39
N THR A 30 -16.39 -2.56 2.66
CA THR A 30 -15.50 -3.35 3.52
C THR A 30 -14.74 -2.49 4.53
N SER A 31 -14.45 -3.07 5.69
CA SER A 31 -13.68 -2.43 6.75
C SER A 31 -12.20 -2.26 6.39
N LYS A 32 -11.54 -1.29 7.03
CA LYS A 32 -10.07 -1.13 6.98
C LYS A 32 -9.33 -2.42 7.37
N SER A 33 -9.83 -3.14 8.37
CA SER A 33 -9.26 -4.42 8.80
C SER A 33 -9.32 -5.48 7.71
N LYS A 34 -10.39 -5.50 6.90
CA LYS A 34 -10.50 -6.42 5.77
C LYS A 34 -9.53 -6.06 4.65
N LEU A 35 -9.38 -4.77 4.34
CA LEU A 35 -8.38 -4.29 3.38
C LEU A 35 -6.94 -4.66 3.83
N ALA A 36 -6.62 -4.39 5.10
CA ALA A 36 -5.31 -4.74 5.68
C ALA A 36 -5.04 -6.24 5.65
N ALA A 37 -6.06 -7.07 5.91
CA ALA A 37 -5.94 -8.52 5.83
C ALA A 37 -5.65 -9.00 4.40
N THR A 38 -6.34 -8.47 3.39
CA THR A 38 -6.05 -8.77 1.97
C THR A 38 -4.62 -8.39 1.62
N GLY A 39 -4.18 -7.19 2.00
CA GLY A 39 -2.80 -6.74 1.79
C GLY A 39 -1.76 -7.65 2.45
N ALA A 40 -2.01 -8.07 3.69
CA ALA A 40 -1.12 -8.99 4.41
C ALA A 40 -1.03 -10.37 3.73
N GLN A 41 -2.17 -10.93 3.29
CA GLN A 41 -2.21 -12.21 2.58
C GLN A 41 -1.43 -12.15 1.25
N LEU A 42 -1.57 -11.04 0.51
CA LEU A 42 -0.82 -10.84 -0.74
C LEU A 42 0.69 -10.77 -0.49
N ARG A 43 1.15 -10.01 0.50
CA ARG A 43 2.59 -9.94 0.84
C ARG A 43 3.16 -11.32 1.16
N VAL A 44 2.47 -12.11 2.01
CA VAL A 44 2.90 -13.47 2.35
C VAL A 44 3.01 -14.34 1.10
N ARG A 45 1.99 -14.34 0.24
CA ARG A 45 2.00 -15.10 -1.01
C ARG A 45 3.13 -14.67 -1.96
N HIS A 46 3.38 -13.36 -2.08
CA HIS A 46 4.44 -12.83 -2.94
C HIS A 46 5.83 -13.19 -2.43
N TRP A 47 6.06 -13.15 -1.11
CA TRP A 47 7.33 -13.58 -0.54
C TRP A 47 7.58 -15.08 -0.73
N GLN A 48 6.56 -15.91 -0.50
CA GLN A 48 6.63 -17.36 -0.74
C GLN A 48 6.95 -17.66 -2.21
N LEU A 49 6.24 -17.02 -3.15
CA LEU A 49 6.45 -17.24 -4.58
C LEU A 49 7.88 -16.90 -5.02
N GLN A 50 8.45 -15.81 -4.50
CA GLN A 50 9.83 -15.41 -4.82
C GLN A 50 10.86 -16.36 -4.20
N GLN A 51 10.64 -16.78 -2.95
CA GLN A 51 11.49 -17.76 -2.29
C GLN A 51 11.46 -19.11 -3.01
N GLU A 52 10.27 -19.59 -3.40
CA GLU A 52 10.08 -20.83 -4.17
C GLU A 52 10.73 -20.75 -5.56
N ALA A 53 10.78 -19.56 -6.16
CA ALA A 53 11.49 -19.31 -7.42
C ALA A 53 13.03 -19.25 -7.26
N GLY A 54 13.56 -19.40 -6.04
CA GLY A 54 14.98 -19.40 -5.75
C GLY A 54 15.62 -18.02 -5.63
N ILE A 55 14.84 -16.96 -5.38
CA ILE A 55 15.38 -15.63 -5.06
C ILE A 55 16.01 -15.65 -3.67
N ASP A 56 17.31 -15.37 -3.59
CA ASP A 56 18.06 -15.39 -2.33
C ASP A 56 17.72 -14.19 -1.43
N MET A 57 17.52 -13.01 -2.05
CA MET A 57 17.18 -11.76 -1.36
C MET A 57 15.82 -11.24 -1.83
N VAL A 58 14.78 -11.60 -1.10
CA VAL A 58 13.41 -11.14 -1.36
C VAL A 58 13.22 -9.71 -0.83
N PRO A 59 12.72 -8.77 -1.63
CA PRO A 59 12.50 -7.39 -1.20
C PRO A 59 11.40 -7.30 -0.13
N SER A 60 11.49 -6.24 0.65
CA SER A 60 10.49 -5.86 1.63
C SER A 60 10.21 -4.36 1.51
N ASN A 61 9.02 -3.95 1.93
CA ASN A 61 8.54 -2.56 1.88
C ASN A 61 8.39 -1.99 0.45
N ASP A 62 8.34 -2.84 -0.56
CA ASP A 62 7.95 -2.55 -1.95
C ASP A 62 6.42 -2.55 -2.13
N TYR A 63 5.70 -3.20 -1.21
CA TYR A 63 4.23 -3.18 -1.16
C TYR A 63 3.70 -1.79 -0.77
N THR A 64 2.72 -1.31 -1.53
CA THR A 64 1.98 -0.08 -1.25
C THR A 64 0.46 -0.30 -1.38
N LEU A 65 -0.32 0.51 -0.67
CA LEU A 65 -1.77 0.58 -0.87
C LEU A 65 -2.17 1.50 -2.02
N TYR A 66 -1.26 2.37 -2.48
CA TYR A 66 -1.53 3.27 -3.60
C TYR A 66 -0.26 3.60 -4.37
N ASP A 67 0.69 4.28 -3.72
CA ASP A 67 1.97 4.67 -4.33
C ASP A 67 3.10 4.73 -3.29
N HIS A 68 4.26 4.20 -3.68
CA HIS A 68 5.46 4.11 -2.86
C HIS A 68 6.13 5.47 -2.58
N VAL A 69 5.98 6.47 -3.47
CA VAL A 69 6.48 7.83 -3.20
C VAL A 69 5.60 8.51 -2.15
N LEU A 70 4.27 8.29 -2.21
CA LEU A 70 3.36 8.73 -1.16
C LEU A 70 3.67 8.05 0.18
N ASP A 71 3.96 6.74 0.19
CA ASP A 71 4.39 6.03 1.40
C ASP A 71 5.63 6.69 2.02
N ALA A 72 6.63 6.98 1.19
CA ALA A 72 7.85 7.65 1.63
C ALA A 72 7.61 9.07 2.14
N ALA A 73 6.78 9.85 1.44
CA ALA A 73 6.42 11.21 1.84
C ALA A 73 5.76 11.23 3.23
N LEU A 74 4.80 10.33 3.47
CA LEU A 74 4.10 10.26 4.75
C LEU A 74 4.98 9.70 5.86
N ALA A 75 5.85 8.72 5.56
CA ALA A 75 6.85 8.23 6.51
C ALA A 75 7.82 9.32 6.98
N LEU A 76 8.15 10.27 6.10
CA LEU A 76 8.97 11.45 6.42
C LEU A 76 8.18 12.60 7.07
N GLY A 77 6.86 12.44 7.25
CA GLY A 77 5.99 13.49 7.78
C GLY A 77 5.77 14.66 6.81
N ALA A 78 6.08 14.49 5.52
CA ALA A 78 5.88 15.46 4.45
C ALA A 78 4.40 15.56 4.03
N ILE A 79 3.54 15.81 5.02
CA ILE A 79 2.09 15.90 4.85
C ILE A 79 1.74 17.33 4.44
N PRO A 80 1.07 17.55 3.29
CA PRO A 80 0.69 18.89 2.86
C PRO A 80 -0.16 19.63 3.89
N GLU A 81 0.02 20.95 3.99
CA GLU A 81 -0.68 21.78 4.99
C GLU A 81 -2.20 21.67 4.92
N ARG A 82 -2.75 21.48 3.71
CA ARG A 82 -4.19 21.25 3.49
C ARG A 82 -4.73 19.96 4.15
N PHE A 83 -3.87 19.05 4.58
CA PHE A 83 -4.25 17.84 5.32
C PHE A 83 -3.68 17.83 6.75
N ALA A 84 -3.19 18.96 7.25
CA ALA A 84 -2.58 19.06 8.58
C ALA A 84 -3.55 18.68 9.71
N ASP A 85 -4.84 18.96 9.54
CA ASP A 85 -5.93 18.59 10.45
C ASP A 85 -6.12 17.08 10.59
N LEU A 86 -5.69 16.28 9.59
CA LEU A 86 -5.81 14.83 9.61
C LEU A 86 -4.61 14.12 10.29
N ARG A 87 -3.53 14.84 10.62
CA ARG A 87 -2.28 14.26 11.17
C ARG A 87 -2.47 13.46 12.46
N GLY A 88 -3.43 13.85 13.30
CA GLY A 88 -3.74 13.17 14.58
C GLY A 88 -4.86 12.13 14.48
N GLY A 89 -5.42 11.94 13.29
CA GLY A 89 -6.50 11.01 13.02
C GLY A 89 -6.00 9.60 12.68
N ASP A 90 -6.85 8.88 11.97
CA ASP A 90 -6.49 7.57 11.45
C ASP A 90 -5.49 7.71 10.28
N PRO A 91 -4.32 7.06 10.33
CA PRO A 91 -3.30 7.19 9.31
C PRO A 91 -3.75 6.77 7.91
N LEU A 92 -4.67 5.80 7.81
CA LEU A 92 -5.17 5.32 6.52
C LEU A 92 -6.14 6.32 5.88
N ASP A 93 -6.89 7.07 6.70
CA ASP A 93 -7.75 8.14 6.19
C ASP A 93 -6.91 9.30 5.65
N LEU A 94 -5.88 9.72 6.39
CA LEU A 94 -4.91 10.70 5.90
C LEU A 94 -4.24 10.21 4.61
N TYR A 95 -3.83 8.94 4.58
CA TYR A 95 -3.19 8.33 3.41
C TYR A 95 -4.06 8.44 2.16
N PHE A 96 -5.34 8.01 2.25
CA PHE A 96 -6.24 8.08 1.10
C PHE A 96 -6.70 9.50 0.77
N ALA A 97 -6.82 10.40 1.75
CA ALA A 97 -7.07 11.81 1.49
C ALA A 97 -5.93 12.43 0.67
N CYS A 98 -4.68 12.10 0.99
CA CYS A 98 -3.52 12.50 0.21
C CYS A 98 -3.52 11.86 -1.20
N ALA A 99 -3.86 10.58 -1.32
CA ALA A 99 -3.83 9.84 -2.59
C ALA A 99 -4.94 10.24 -3.59
N LEU A 100 -6.16 10.44 -3.09
CA LEU A 100 -7.38 10.58 -3.91
C LEU A 100 -8.02 11.97 -3.79
N GLY A 101 -7.61 12.77 -2.80
CA GLY A 101 -8.33 13.96 -2.41
C GLY A 101 -9.58 13.63 -1.60
N ILE A 102 -10.25 14.69 -1.15
CA ILE A 102 -11.57 14.66 -0.51
C ILE A 102 -12.43 15.78 -1.09
N GLU A 103 -13.72 15.80 -0.81
CA GLU A 103 -14.68 16.75 -1.43
C GLU A 103 -14.23 18.22 -1.38
N THR A 104 -13.53 18.62 -0.33
CA THR A 104 -13.06 20.01 -0.13
C THR A 104 -11.62 20.26 -0.57
N ARG A 105 -10.83 19.23 -0.91
CA ARG A 105 -9.37 19.35 -1.09
C ARG A 105 -8.84 18.40 -2.16
N LEU A 106 -8.02 18.94 -3.05
CA LEU A 106 -7.33 18.16 -4.08
C LEU A 106 -6.29 17.20 -3.47
N SER A 107 -6.08 16.07 -4.15
CA SER A 107 -5.01 15.09 -3.87
C SER A 107 -3.62 15.74 -3.88
N CYS A 108 -2.61 15.03 -3.37
CA CYS A 108 -1.21 15.43 -3.40
C CYS A 108 -0.68 15.62 -4.81
#